data_AF-A0A838SNR3-F1
#
_entry.id   AF-A0A838SNR3-F1
#
_cell.length_a   1.000
_cell.length_b   1.000
_cell.length_c   1.000
_cell.angle_alpha   90.00
_cell.angle_beta   90.00
_cell.angle_gamma   90.00
#
_symmetry.space_group_name_H-M   'P 1'
#
loop_
_entity.id
_entity.type
_entity.pdbx_description
1 polymer ?
#
loop_
_entity_poly.entity_id
_entity_poly.type
_entity_poly.pdbx_seq_one_letter_code
_entity_poly.pdbx_strand_id
1 'polypeptide(L)' 'MSADRVADGLRLHVLSGGRPAQGRLPVLLVHGAPTTAALWAEVAQD' A
#
# COMPACT_ATOMS: atom_id res chain seq x y z
N MET A 1 -7.07 -0.44 -5.18
CA MET A 1 -8.02 -1.22 -4.35
C MET A 1 -7.62 -1.07 -2.88
N SER A 2 -8.58 -0.84 -1.99
CA SER A 2 -8.35 -0.78 -0.54
C SER A 2 -8.79 -2.09 0.12
N ALA A 3 -8.02 -2.58 1.10
CA ALA A 3 -8.37 -3.76 1.88
C ALA A 3 -7.73 -3.72 3.27
N ASP A 4 -8.45 -4.21 4.27
CA ASP A 4 -7.89 -4.49 5.59
C ASP A 4 -7.24 -5.88 5.61
N ARG A 5 -6.06 -5.98 6.22
CA ARG A 5 -5.31 -7.22 6.43
C ARG A 5 -4.98 -7.38 7.91
N VAL A 6 -4.86 -8.62 8.38
CA VAL A 6 -4.45 -8.92 9.76
C VAL A 6 -3.09 -9.61 9.73
N ALA A 7 -2.13 -9.08 10.48
CA ALA A 7 -0.79 -9.64 10.65
C ALA A 7 -0.36 -9.44 12.11
N ASP A 8 0.11 -10.49 12.77
CA ASP A 8 0.57 -10.47 14.17
C ASP A 8 -0.43 -9.80 15.15
N GLY A 9 -1.73 -10.04 14.95
CA GLY A 9 -2.80 -9.46 15.76
C GLY A 9 -3.09 -7.98 15.48
N LEU A 10 -2.34 -7.34 14.59
CA LEU A 10 -2.58 -5.97 14.14
C LEU A 10 -3.46 -5.96 12.89
N ARG A 11 -4.44 -5.05 12.86
CA ARG A 11 -5.20 -4.75 11.64
C ARG A 11 -4.50 -3.64 10.87
N LEU A 12 -4.08 -3.94 9.66
CA LEU A 12 -3.42 -3.04 8.72
C LEU A 12 -4.40 -2.62 7.63
N HIS A 13 -4.57 -1.31 7.44
CA HIS A 13 -5.29 -0.78 6.29
C HIS A 13 -4.32 -0.63 5.10
N VAL A 14 -4.57 -1.34 4.00
CA VAL A 14 -3.65 -1.41 2.86
C VAL A 14 -4.31 -0.84 1.60
N LEU A 15 -3.59 0.06 0.94
CA LEU A 15 -3.91 0.52 -0.41
C LEU A 15 -3.00 -0.19 -1.42
N SER A 16 -3.58 -0.81 -2.43
CA SER A 16 -2.84 -1.49 -3.50
C SER A 16 -3.17 -0.87 -4.86
N GLY A 17 -2.14 -0.60 -5.66
CA GLY A 17 -2.23 -0.03 -7.01
C GLY A 17 -1.26 -0.71 -7.97
N GLY A 18 -1.32 -0.31 -9.25
CA GLY A 18 -0.49 -0.89 -10.31
C GLY A 18 -0.95 -2.26 -10.81
N ARG A 19 -0.49 -2.65 -12.01
CA ARG A 19 -0.69 -4.01 -12.55
C ARG A 19 0.52 -4.88 -12.19
N PRO A 20 0.32 -6.09 -11.65
CA PRO A 20 1.40 -7.06 -11.52
C PRO A 20 1.99 -7.31 -12.91
N ALA A 21 3.29 -7.05 -13.07
CA ALA A 21 4.01 -7.30 -14.29
C ALA A 21 5.12 -8.30 -14.01
N GLN A 22 5.33 -9.24 -14.93
CA GLN A 22 6.35 -10.26 -14.79
C GLN A 22 7.73 -9.60 -14.67
N GLY A 23 8.46 -9.90 -13.60
CA GLY A 23 9.77 -9.31 -13.31
C GLY A 23 9.75 -7.98 -12.55
N ARG A 24 8.58 -7.37 -12.27
CA ARG A 24 8.50 -6.25 -11.32
C ARG A 24 8.39 -6.79 -9.89
N LEU A 25 9.24 -6.28 -9.00
CA LEU A 25 9.19 -6.60 -7.58
C LEU A 25 8.08 -5.77 -6.90
N PRO A 26 7.33 -6.36 -5.96
CA PRO A 26 6.38 -5.61 -5.15
C PRO A 26 7.12 -4.61 -4.25
N VAL A 27 6.54 -3.42 -4.10
CA VAL A 27 7.06 -2.37 -3.21
C VAL A 27 6.06 -2.16 -2.08
N LEU A 28 6.55 -2.15 -0.84
CA LEU A 28 5.77 -1.77 0.34
C LEU A 28 6.19 -0.37 0.78
N LEU A 29 5.22 0.54 0.86
CA LEU A 29 5.42 1.89 1.38
C LEU A 29 4.68 2.02 2.71
N VAL A 30 5.36 2.56 3.72
CA VAL A 30 4.83 2.79 5.06
C VAL A 30 4.81 4.29 5.33
N HIS A 31 3.70 4.81 5.83
CA HIS A 31 3.58 6.20 6.24
C HIS A 31 3.75 6.34 7.76
N GLY A 32 4.12 7.54 8.21
CA GLY A 32 4.20 7.90 9.62
C GLY A 32 3.10 8.90 10.00
N ALA A 33 3.00 9.25 11.29
CA ALA A 33 2.18 10.38 11.71
C ALA A 33 2.87 11.71 11.31
N PRO A 34 2.12 12.74 10.88
CA PRO A 34 0.65 12.84 10.86
C PRO A 34 0.02 12.43 9.51
N THR A 35 0.73 11.71 8.66
CA THR A 35 0.29 11.41 7.29
C THR A 35 -0.48 10.09 7.21
N THR A 36 -1.07 9.81 6.03
CA THR A 36 -1.82 8.57 5.75
C THR A 36 -1.35 7.95 4.44
N ALA A 37 -1.74 6.69 4.21
CA ALA A 37 -1.45 5.97 2.97
C ALA A 37 -1.97 6.68 1.71
N ALA A 38 -2.93 7.60 1.85
CA ALA A 38 -3.50 8.37 0.74
C ALA A 38 -2.47 9.24 0.00
N LEU A 39 -1.38 9.67 0.66
CA LEU A 39 -0.32 10.45 0.00
C LEU A 39 0.33 9.70 -1.16
N TRP A 40 0.36 8.37 -1.08
CA TRP A 40 1.00 7.53 -2.09
C TRP A 40 0.02 7.11 -3.21
N ALA A 41 -1.26 7.51 -3.12
CA ALA A 41 -2.26 7.11 -4.10
C ALA A 41 -1.99 7.69 -5.50
N GLU A 42 -1.36 8.87 -5.58
CA GLU A 42 -0.97 9.50 -6.84
C GLU A 42 0.29 8.85 -7.41
N VAL A 43 1.32 8.62 -6.57
CA VAL A 43 2.59 7.98 -6.97
C VAL A 43 2.37 6.52 -7.40
N ALA A 44 1.44 5.81 -6.79
CA ALA A 44 1.18 4.40 -7.10
C ALA A 44 0.40 4.17 -8.41
N GLN A 45 -0.01 5.23 -9.11
CA GLN A 45 -0.72 5.15 -10.39
C GLN A 45 0.17 5.33 -11.63
N ASP A 46 1.40 5.83 -11.46
CA ASP A 46 2.45 5.87 -12.49
C ASP A 46 3.18 4.51 -12.62
#